data_AF-C1C661-F1
#
_entry.id   AF-C1C661-F1
#
_cell.length_a   1.000
_cell.length_b   1.000
_cell.length_c   1.000
_cell.angle_alpha   90.00
_cell.angle_beta   90.00
_cell.angle_gamma   90.00
#
_symmetry.space_group_name_H-M   'P 1'
#
loop_
_entity.id
_entity.type
_entity.pdbx_description
1 polymer ?
#
loop_
_entity_poly.entity_id
_entity_poly.type
_entity_poly.pdbx_seq_one_letter_code
_entity_poly.pdbx_strand_id
1 'polypeptide(L)' 'MSYKTSNAEGHVDFINTYDLEPMAQQVIPKAAFGYIASGAGDTFTSFQ' A
#
# COMPACT_ATOMS: atom_id res chain seq x y z
N MET A 1 -0.22 10.94 -19.69
CA MET A 1 -0.27 9.84 -18.70
C MET A 1 -1.36 10.19 -17.69
N SER A 2 -2.39 9.37 -17.51
CA SER A 2 -3.41 9.62 -16.48
C SER A 2 -3.12 8.74 -15.26
N TYR A 3 -3.21 9.31 -14.07
CA TYR A 3 -3.07 8.55 -12.82
C TYR A 3 -4.29 7.64 -12.66
N LYS A 4 -4.05 6.32 -12.54
CA LYS A 4 -5.11 5.33 -12.36
C LYS A 4 -5.23 4.95 -10.89
N THR A 5 -6.43 5.03 -10.35
CA THR A 5 -6.76 4.63 -8.99
C THR A 5 -7.60 3.35 -9.02
N SER A 6 -7.62 2.62 -7.90
CA SER A 6 -8.54 1.51 -7.72
C SER A 6 -9.98 2.03 -7.59
N ASN A 7 -10.92 1.27 -8.12
CA ASN A 7 -12.37 1.47 -7.96
C ASN A 7 -13.01 0.27 -7.24
N ALA A 8 -12.20 -0.55 -6.55
CA ALA A 8 -12.71 -1.70 -5.81
C ALA A 8 -13.51 -1.24 -4.58
N GLU A 9 -14.71 -1.78 -4.42
CA GLU A 9 -15.61 -1.49 -3.31
C GLU A 9 -16.04 -2.80 -2.66
N GLY A 10 -16.26 -2.78 -1.33
CA GLY A 10 -16.71 -3.94 -0.59
C GLY A 10 -16.05 -4.08 0.78
N HIS A 11 -16.37 -5.16 1.47
CA HIS A 11 -15.71 -5.50 2.72
C HIS A 11 -14.30 -6.03 2.46
N VAL A 12 -13.38 -5.75 3.38
CA VAL A 12 -12.00 -6.23 3.33
C VAL A 12 -11.81 -7.11 4.56
N ASP A 13 -11.50 -8.37 4.32
CA ASP A 13 -11.21 -9.33 5.39
C ASP A 13 -9.71 -9.31 5.70
N PHE A 14 -9.36 -8.91 6.92
CA PHE A 14 -7.99 -8.88 7.42
C PHE A 14 -7.97 -9.19 8.91
N ILE A 15 -6.86 -9.76 9.40
CA ILE A 15 -6.71 -10.12 10.82
C ILE A 15 -6.11 -8.92 11.58
N ASN A 16 -5.17 -8.21 10.95
CA ASN A 16 -4.52 -7.04 11.52
C ASN A 16 -4.11 -6.03 10.44
N THR A 17 -3.67 -4.85 10.85
CA THR A 17 -3.37 -3.75 9.92
C THR A 17 -2.15 -3.99 9.04
N TYR A 18 -1.22 -4.87 9.43
CA TYR A 18 -0.05 -5.22 8.61
C TYR A 18 -0.45 -6.06 7.39
N ASP A 19 -1.55 -6.80 7.46
CA ASP A 19 -2.09 -7.56 6.33
C ASP A 19 -2.53 -6.63 5.18
N LEU A 20 -2.89 -5.37 5.49
CA LEU A 20 -3.39 -4.42 4.52
C LEU A 20 -2.32 -3.92 3.55
N GLU A 21 -1.05 -3.90 3.95
CA GLU A 21 0.06 -3.46 3.09
C GLU A 21 0.23 -4.35 1.84
N PRO A 22 0.41 -5.69 1.95
CA PRO A 22 0.49 -6.55 0.78
C PRO A 22 -0.83 -6.64 0.00
N MET A 23 -1.99 -6.43 0.63
CA MET A 23 -3.28 -6.36 -0.07
C MET A 23 -3.39 -5.08 -0.91
N ALA A 24 -2.98 -3.92 -0.37
CA ALA A 24 -2.99 -2.64 -1.06
C ALA A 24 -2.03 -2.62 -2.26
N GLN A 25 -0.89 -3.33 -2.16
CA GLN A 25 0.07 -3.48 -3.26
C GLN A 25 -0.57 -4.07 -4.53
N GLN A 26 -1.61 -4.90 -4.40
CA GLN A 26 -2.27 -5.56 -5.54
C GLN A 26 -3.18 -4.61 -6.34
N VAL A 27 -3.68 -3.54 -5.70
CA VAL A 27 -4.70 -2.65 -6.27
C VAL A 27 -4.20 -1.23 -6.50
N ILE A 28 -3.15 -0.80 -5.80
CA ILE A 28 -2.51 0.51 -5.98
C ILE A 28 -1.39 0.39 -7.02
N PRO A 29 -1.28 1.31 -8.00
CA PRO A 29 -0.17 1.30 -8.94
C PRO A 29 1.19 1.35 -8.24
N LYS A 30 2.15 0.56 -8.74
CA LYS A 30 3.47 0.34 -8.11
C LYS A 30 4.18 1.63 -7.66
N ALA A 31 4.18 2.68 -8.49
CA ALA A 31 4.85 3.94 -8.15
C ALA A 31 4.17 4.66 -6.98
N ALA A 32 2.84 4.65 -6.93
CA ALA A 32 2.06 5.25 -5.86
C ALA A 32 2.17 4.44 -4.57
N PHE A 33 2.11 3.11 -4.68
CA PHE A 33 2.32 2.22 -3.55
C PHE A 33 3.70 2.43 -2.93
N GLY A 34 4.73 2.51 -3.77
CA GLY A 34 6.10 2.81 -3.32
C GLY A 34 6.21 4.15 -2.59
N TYR A 35 5.48 5.18 -3.01
CA TYR A 35 5.42 6.45 -2.29
C TYR A 35 4.75 6.32 -0.91
N ILE A 36 3.66 5.55 -0.82
CA ILE A 36 2.88 5.37 0.42
C ILE A 36 3.64 4.52 1.44
N ALA A 37 4.25 3.42 1.01
CA ALA A 37 4.90 2.44 1.88
C ALA A 37 6.39 2.77 2.18
N SER A 38 6.98 3.77 1.51
CA SER A 38 8.39 4.10 1.72
C SER A 38 8.66 4.77 3.05
N GLY A 39 9.84 4.50 3.61
CA GLY A 39 10.46 5.26 4.69
C GLY A 39 11.71 6.00 4.20
N ALA A 40 12.32 6.81 5.07
CA ALA A 40 13.56 7.49 4.75
C ALA A 40 14.78 6.55 4.82
N GLY A 41 15.73 6.72 3.90
CA GLY A 41 17.00 6.00 3.92
C GLY A 41 16.85 4.49 3.73
N ASP A 42 17.52 3.72 4.58
CA ASP A 42 17.44 2.25 4.64
C ASP A 42 16.16 1.74 5.35
N THR A 43 15.25 2.65 5.69
CA THR A 43 13.98 2.39 6.38
C THR A 43 14.12 1.80 7.79
N PHE A 44 15.32 1.85 8.39
CA PHE A 44 15.56 1.29 9.73
C PHE A 44 14.67 1.90 10.82
N THR A 45 14.40 3.20 10.73
CA THR A 45 13.53 3.93 11.67
C THR A 45 12.04 3.68 11.41
N SER A 46 11.68 3.06 10.27
CA SER A 46 10.29 2.78 9.95
C SER A 46 9.77 1.71 10.91
N PHE A 47 8.64 2.00 11.56
CA PHE A 47 7.94 1.00 12.35
C PHE A 47 7.15 0.12 11.39
N GLN A 48 7.54 -1.14 11.28
CA GLN A 48 6.76 -2.19 10.62
C GLN A 48 6.33 -3.23 11.64
#